data_AF-A0A7X1NQ10-F1
#
_entry.id   AF-A0A7X1NQ10-F1
#
_cell.length_a   1.000
_cell.length_b   1.000
_cell.length_c   1.000
_cell.angle_alpha   90.00
_cell.angle_beta   90.00
_cell.angle_gamma   90.00
#
_symmetry.space_group_name_H-M   'P 1'
#
loop_
_entity.id
_entity.type
_entity.pdbx_description
1 polymer ?
#
loop_
_entity_poly.entity_id
_entity_poly.type
_entity_poly.pdbx_seq_one_letter_code
_entity_poly.pdbx_strand_id
1 'polypeptide(L)'
;MADAYLDLVNTPLPAKIAKALGLPRPSVLRRWTPGEVLAPHPVLVAGAGAGADALADVLLGWDVEVRRHVLPGEKLSAAVVVLEAATEPADLAAPMLELGHAVKLLVPGGRVIGVLRSAADASGPAQAAARQGIDGALRSVAHELRGGATANGIILRGDATTTDPTTLGALRFFLSGRSAYVDGQFVEVASTPSGSITDLAAATAASGEGVADQPLAGKTAVVTGAARGIGAKIAEVLARDGARVVAVDVPAAGEQLAAVANSVGGTALQVDITAADAAVRILDHVRRRFGTLDIVVHNAGITRDKLLANMDASRWESVIAVNIASQLRMNEQFIASPVFSETGRIVSLASTSGIAGNRGQSNYAASKAGVIGMVRAQAAEFGGTGRSINAVAPGFIETDMTAKIPPLTRQVARRLSSLQQGGLPVDVADTVAFLSSDAAAGINGQVLRVCGQNLVGA
;
A
#
# COMPACT_ATOMS: atom_id res chain seq x y z
N MET A 1 -3.36 -16.02 13.37
CA MET A 1 -2.34 -17.02 13.77
C MET A 1 -1.14 -16.87 12.86
N ALA A 2 0.07 -16.82 13.42
CA ALA A 2 1.32 -16.77 12.67
C ALA A 2 1.51 -18.03 11.80
N ASP A 3 2.30 -17.93 10.73
CA ASP A 3 2.68 -19.07 9.91
C ASP A 3 3.67 -19.96 10.69
N ALA A 4 3.16 -20.88 11.51
CA ALA A 4 4.00 -21.76 12.33
C ALA A 4 5.04 -22.57 11.53
N TYR A 5 4.78 -22.81 10.24
CA TYR A 5 5.77 -23.42 9.35
C TYR A 5 6.92 -22.45 9.05
N LEU A 6 6.61 -21.19 8.71
CA LEU A 6 7.62 -20.13 8.50
C LEU A 6 8.53 -20.00 9.71
N ASP A 7 7.96 -19.95 10.91
CA ASP A 7 8.72 -19.81 12.16
C ASP A 7 9.61 -21.03 12.38
N LEU A 8 9.07 -22.25 12.18
CA LEU A 8 9.80 -23.49 12.35
C LEU A 8 10.98 -23.61 11.38
N VAL A 9 10.77 -23.44 10.07
CA VAL A 9 11.81 -23.68 9.03
C VAL A 9 12.90 -22.61 8.97
N ASN A 10 12.79 -21.57 9.79
CA ASN A 10 13.81 -20.54 9.97
C ASN A 10 14.61 -20.70 11.27
N THR A 11 14.39 -21.76 12.05
CA THR A 11 15.26 -22.12 13.20
C THR A 11 16.43 -23.05 12.79
N PRO A 12 17.57 -23.09 13.51
CA PRO A 12 18.82 -23.68 13.01
C PRO A 12 18.75 -25.14 12.56
N LEU A 13 18.08 -26.03 13.32
CA LEU A 13 18.01 -27.46 13.00
C LEU A 13 16.95 -27.76 11.92
N PRO A 14 15.67 -27.33 12.06
CA PRO A 14 14.69 -27.44 10.99
C PRO A 14 15.09 -26.77 9.67
N ALA A 15 15.84 -25.66 9.69
CA ALA A 15 16.37 -25.03 8.48
C ALA A 15 17.30 -25.96 7.68
N LYS A 16 18.16 -26.73 8.38
CA LYS A 16 19.03 -27.73 7.75
C LYS A 16 18.22 -28.88 7.16
N ILE A 17 17.21 -29.35 7.89
CA ILE A 17 16.31 -30.43 7.43
C ILE A 17 15.52 -29.98 6.20
N ALA A 18 14.87 -28.81 6.27
CA ALA A 18 14.12 -28.25 5.16
C ALA A 18 14.99 -28.06 3.91
N LYS A 19 16.22 -27.58 4.07
CA LYS A 19 17.20 -27.48 2.96
C LYS A 19 17.54 -28.85 2.38
N ALA A 20 17.81 -29.85 3.21
CA ALA A 20 18.14 -31.20 2.76
C ALA A 20 16.98 -31.88 2.03
N LEU A 21 15.74 -31.58 2.42
CA LEU A 21 14.52 -32.12 1.83
C LEU A 21 13.97 -31.28 0.66
N GLY A 22 14.63 -30.18 0.28
CA GLY A 22 14.15 -29.27 -0.76
C GLY A 22 12.83 -28.57 -0.42
N LEU A 23 12.49 -28.46 0.86
CA LEU A 23 11.25 -27.84 1.31
C LEU A 23 11.32 -26.31 1.19
N PRO A 24 10.20 -25.63 0.87
CA PRO A 24 10.15 -24.17 0.78
C PRO A 24 10.61 -23.51 2.08
N ARG A 25 11.45 -22.48 1.98
CA ARG A 25 11.94 -21.69 3.12
C ARG A 25 11.68 -20.20 2.88
N PRO A 26 10.41 -19.77 3.04
CA PRO A 26 10.09 -18.35 2.92
C PRO A 26 10.88 -17.52 3.93
N SER A 27 11.26 -16.32 3.53
CA SER A 27 12.06 -15.42 4.36
C SER A 27 11.19 -14.71 5.39
N VAL A 28 11.70 -14.45 6.59
CA VAL A 28 11.04 -13.53 7.52
C VAL A 28 11.14 -12.13 6.94
N LEU A 29 9.99 -11.51 6.63
CA LEU A 29 9.96 -10.19 6.00
C LEU A 29 10.34 -9.09 7.00
N ARG A 30 11.22 -8.18 6.57
CA ARG A 30 11.53 -6.93 7.28
C ARG A 30 10.29 -6.04 7.29
N ARG A 31 9.63 -5.93 8.45
CA ARG A 31 8.52 -5.01 8.72
C ARG A 31 8.98 -3.84 9.55
N TRP A 32 8.26 -2.73 9.46
CA TRP A 32 8.59 -1.50 10.20
C TRP A 32 8.56 -1.74 11.70
N THR A 33 9.53 -1.14 12.40
CA THR A 33 9.59 -1.06 13.86
C THR A 33 9.94 0.38 14.25
N PRO A 34 9.49 0.87 15.42
CA PRO A 34 9.89 2.19 15.89
C PRO A 34 11.41 2.36 15.90
N GLY A 35 11.90 3.46 15.32
CA GLY A 35 13.33 3.74 15.22
C GLY A 35 14.09 2.92 14.17
N GLU A 36 13.42 2.22 13.25
CA GLU A 36 14.13 1.52 12.18
C GLU A 36 14.97 2.47 11.32
N VAL A 37 16.20 2.06 10.98
CA VAL A 37 17.04 2.75 10.01
C VAL A 37 16.51 2.45 8.61
N LEU A 38 16.23 3.48 7.81
CA LEU A 38 15.62 3.32 6.48
C LEU A 38 16.42 2.35 5.60
N ALA A 39 17.73 2.56 5.50
CA ALA A 39 18.68 1.74 4.74
C ALA A 39 19.97 1.50 5.55
N PRO A 40 20.13 0.36 6.25
CA PRO A 40 21.32 0.07 7.09
C PRO A 40 22.60 -0.24 6.30
N HIS A 41 22.48 -0.43 4.99
CA HIS A 41 23.54 -0.59 4.01
C HIS A 41 23.36 0.41 2.86
N PRO A 42 24.39 0.67 2.04
CA PRO A 42 24.27 1.60 0.93
C PRO A 42 23.08 1.33 0.00
N VAL A 43 22.58 2.41 -0.60
CA VAL A 43 21.59 2.39 -1.68
C VAL A 43 22.29 2.71 -2.98
N LEU A 44 22.19 1.81 -3.96
CA LEU A 44 22.57 2.12 -5.32
C LEU A 44 21.49 3.01 -5.95
N VAL A 45 21.88 4.13 -6.54
CA VAL A 45 21.04 4.90 -7.44
C VAL A 45 21.65 4.78 -8.84
N ALA A 46 21.05 3.94 -9.66
CA ALA A 46 21.43 3.68 -11.04
C ALA A 46 20.61 4.54 -12.01
N GLY A 47 21.21 4.87 -13.15
CA GLY A 47 20.62 5.77 -14.16
C GLY A 47 21.44 7.05 -14.34
N ALA A 48 21.35 7.62 -15.53
CA ALA A 48 22.06 8.83 -15.91
C ALA A 48 21.12 10.05 -15.91
N GLY A 49 21.69 11.24 -15.71
CA GLY A 49 20.99 12.52 -15.84
C GLY A 49 20.54 13.15 -14.53
N ALA A 50 20.06 14.39 -14.64
CA ALA A 50 19.81 15.28 -13.51
C ALA A 50 18.84 14.71 -12.47
N GLY A 51 17.79 13.99 -12.88
CA GLY A 51 16.86 13.38 -11.94
C GLY A 51 17.48 12.29 -11.07
N ALA A 52 18.43 11.53 -11.62
CA ALA A 52 19.15 10.49 -10.87
C ALA A 52 20.19 11.09 -9.92
N ASP A 53 20.84 12.19 -10.30
CA ASP A 53 21.80 12.92 -9.47
C ASP A 53 21.07 13.63 -8.31
N ALA A 54 19.97 14.34 -8.60
CA ALA A 54 19.16 15.00 -7.59
C ALA A 54 18.59 14.01 -6.56
N LEU A 55 18.17 12.82 -7.00
CA LEU A 55 17.69 11.78 -6.08
C LEU A 55 18.80 11.22 -5.19
N ALA A 56 20.03 11.11 -5.71
CA ALA A 56 21.18 10.71 -4.92
C ALA A 56 21.48 11.75 -3.82
N ASP A 57 21.43 13.04 -4.15
CA ASP A 57 21.63 14.13 -3.18
C ASP A 57 20.56 14.13 -2.08
N VAL A 58 19.29 13.89 -2.44
CA VAL A 58 18.21 13.78 -1.46
C VAL A 58 18.42 12.60 -0.52
N LEU A 59 18.83 11.44 -1.03
CA LEU A 59 19.11 10.27 -0.20
C LEU A 59 20.28 10.50 0.77
N LEU A 60 21.34 11.19 0.32
CA LEU A 60 22.43 11.62 1.22
C LEU A 60 21.90 12.51 2.35
N GLY A 61 20.94 13.40 2.05
CA GLY A 61 20.25 14.22 3.04
C GLY A 61 19.32 13.46 4.00
N TRP A 62 19.03 12.18 3.75
CA TRP A 62 18.30 11.28 4.66
C TRP A 62 19.24 10.39 5.48
N ASP A 63 20.52 10.74 5.57
CA ASP A 63 21.57 9.93 6.19
C ASP A 63 21.69 8.52 5.59
N VAL A 64 21.33 8.37 4.30
CA VAL A 64 21.51 7.14 3.55
C VAL A 64 22.81 7.20 2.78
N GLU A 65 23.65 6.18 2.96
CA GLU A 65 24.86 6.04 2.15
C GLU A 65 24.49 5.69 0.69
N VAL A 66 25.00 6.46 -0.27
CA VAL A 66 24.65 6.30 -1.69
C VAL A 66 25.82 5.76 -2.51
N ARG A 67 25.49 4.91 -3.50
CA ARG A 67 26.38 4.49 -4.58
C ARG A 67 25.78 4.91 -5.91
N ARG A 68 26.63 5.35 -6.85
CA ARG A 68 26.24 5.58 -8.25
C ARG A 68 26.59 4.42 -9.18
N HIS A 69 27.42 3.50 -8.70
CA HIS A 69 27.83 2.29 -9.42
C HIS A 69 27.93 1.10 -8.46
N VAL A 70 27.74 -0.09 -9.00
CA VAL A 70 27.88 -1.34 -8.23
C VAL A 70 29.35 -1.58 -7.85
N LEU A 71 29.61 -1.74 -6.55
CA LEU A 71 30.91 -2.17 -6.04
C LEU A 71 30.89 -3.67 -5.74
N PRO A 72 31.81 -4.48 -6.31
CA PRO A 72 31.85 -5.91 -6.06
C PRO A 72 32.01 -6.26 -4.57
N GLY A 73 31.15 -7.16 -4.07
CA GLY A 73 31.21 -7.68 -2.70
C GLY A 73 30.57 -6.79 -1.63
N GLU A 74 30.11 -5.59 -2.00
CA GLU A 74 29.37 -4.72 -1.10
C GLU A 74 27.93 -5.26 -0.87
N LYS A 75 27.34 -4.94 0.28
CA LYS A 75 25.94 -5.25 0.57
C LYS A 75 25.10 -4.01 0.29
N LEU A 76 23.92 -4.19 -0.31
CA LEU A 76 23.00 -3.10 -0.63
C LEU A 76 21.68 -3.26 0.11
N SER A 77 21.17 -2.17 0.69
CA SER A 77 19.79 -2.14 1.20
C SER A 77 18.80 -2.06 0.05
N ALA A 78 19.14 -1.29 -0.98
CA ALA A 78 18.28 -1.07 -2.12
C ALA A 78 19.06 -0.74 -3.39
N ALA A 79 18.38 -0.93 -4.52
CA ALA A 79 18.75 -0.41 -5.82
C ALA A 79 17.59 0.42 -6.37
N VAL A 80 17.79 1.72 -6.51
CA VAL A 80 16.87 2.66 -7.14
C VAL A 80 17.32 2.86 -8.59
N VAL A 81 16.45 2.59 -9.55
CA VAL A 81 16.76 2.68 -10.98
C VAL A 81 15.94 3.79 -11.59
N VAL A 82 16.62 4.87 -11.98
CA VAL A 82 16.00 6.07 -12.56
C VAL A 82 16.07 6.00 -14.08
N LEU A 83 14.90 5.93 -14.72
CA LEU A 83 14.74 5.70 -16.15
C LEU A 83 13.80 6.73 -16.80
N GLU A 84 13.68 7.93 -16.21
CA GLU A 84 12.77 8.96 -16.74
C GLU A 84 13.14 9.47 -18.15
N ALA A 85 14.42 9.36 -18.53
CA ALA A 85 14.93 9.81 -19.81
C ALA A 85 14.78 8.77 -20.95
N ALA A 86 14.24 7.58 -20.68
CA ALA A 86 14.11 6.53 -21.69
C ALA A 86 13.16 6.97 -22.83
N THR A 87 13.68 6.93 -24.06
CA THR A 87 12.97 7.34 -25.29
C THR A 87 12.88 6.21 -26.31
N GLU A 88 13.81 5.27 -26.28
CA GLU A 88 13.88 4.12 -27.17
C GLU A 88 14.01 2.82 -26.36
N PRO A 89 13.49 1.67 -26.83
CA PRO A 89 13.62 0.40 -26.10
C PRO A 89 15.07 0.00 -25.80
N ALA A 90 16.04 0.45 -26.60
CA ALA A 90 17.46 0.21 -26.37
C ALA A 90 18.00 0.89 -25.09
N ASP A 91 17.37 1.99 -24.65
CA ASP A 91 17.80 2.76 -23.47
C ASP A 91 17.69 1.96 -22.16
N LEU A 92 16.90 0.88 -22.16
CA LEU A 92 16.72 0.01 -20.99
C LEU A 92 17.96 -0.82 -20.69
N ALA A 93 18.79 -1.13 -21.69
CA ALA A 93 19.82 -2.16 -21.57
C ALA A 93 20.83 -1.88 -20.47
N ALA A 94 21.43 -0.69 -20.44
CA ALA A 94 22.50 -0.37 -19.49
C ALA A 94 21.98 -0.33 -18.03
N PRO A 95 20.90 0.40 -17.69
CA PRO A 95 20.40 0.43 -16.31
C PRO A 95 19.88 -0.92 -15.82
N MET A 96 19.27 -1.73 -16.70
CA MET A 96 18.79 -3.07 -16.32
C MET A 96 19.94 -4.06 -16.07
N LEU A 97 21.03 -3.97 -16.84
CA LEU A 97 22.22 -4.80 -16.58
C LEU A 97 22.91 -4.40 -15.28
N GLU A 98 23.01 -3.11 -14.98
CA GLU A 98 23.52 -2.62 -13.71
C GLU A 98 22.65 -3.06 -12.53
N LEU A 99 21.33 -2.98 -12.67
CA LEU A 99 20.38 -3.54 -11.69
C LEU A 99 20.63 -5.04 -11.49
N GLY A 100 20.83 -5.81 -12.56
CA GLY A 100 21.12 -7.25 -12.48
C GLY A 100 22.37 -7.57 -11.66
N HIS A 101 23.39 -6.71 -11.70
CA HIS A 101 24.56 -6.84 -10.83
C HIS A 101 24.22 -6.49 -9.37
N ALA A 102 23.43 -5.44 -9.14
CA ALA A 102 23.01 -5.00 -7.82
C ALA A 102 22.12 -6.02 -7.09
N VAL A 103 21.23 -6.72 -7.82
CA VAL A 103 20.29 -7.71 -7.25
C VAL A 103 21.01 -8.79 -6.45
N LYS A 104 22.20 -9.21 -6.88
CA LYS A 104 23.01 -10.23 -6.17
C LYS A 104 23.60 -9.73 -4.85
N LEU A 105 23.66 -8.42 -4.67
CA LEU A 105 24.24 -7.74 -3.52
C LEU A 105 23.18 -7.30 -2.50
N LEU A 106 21.89 -7.40 -2.85
CA LEU A 106 20.80 -7.05 -1.95
C LEU A 106 20.80 -7.94 -0.70
N VAL A 107 20.67 -7.30 0.46
CA VAL A 107 20.46 -8.00 1.71
C VAL A 107 19.05 -8.60 1.80
N PRO A 108 18.79 -9.58 2.70
CA PRO A 108 17.44 -10.04 2.98
C PRO A 108 16.52 -8.86 3.33
N GLY A 109 15.33 -8.82 2.73
CA GLY A 109 14.42 -7.67 2.84
C GLY A 109 14.93 -6.42 2.12
N GLY A 110 15.83 -6.55 1.14
CA GLY A 110 16.26 -5.45 0.28
C GLY A 110 15.15 -4.94 -0.65
N ARG A 111 15.42 -3.85 -1.37
CA ARG A 111 14.44 -3.18 -2.24
C ARG A 111 14.98 -2.91 -3.63
N VAL A 112 14.16 -3.12 -4.65
CA VAL A 112 14.37 -2.56 -5.99
C VAL A 112 13.26 -1.56 -6.25
N ILE A 113 13.60 -0.35 -6.68
CA ILE A 113 12.63 0.73 -6.87
C ILE A 113 12.91 1.40 -8.22
N GLY A 114 11.98 1.29 -9.17
CA GLY A 114 12.04 2.05 -10.40
C GLY A 114 11.48 3.46 -10.22
N VAL A 115 12.11 4.48 -10.80
CA VAL A 115 11.53 5.83 -10.96
C VAL A 115 11.45 6.13 -12.45
N LEU A 116 10.23 6.17 -12.97
CA LEU A 116 9.91 6.03 -14.39
C LEU A 116 8.98 7.15 -14.84
N ARG A 117 8.89 7.42 -16.14
CA ARG A 117 7.82 8.27 -16.70
C ARG A 117 6.69 7.43 -17.24
N SER A 118 5.45 7.92 -17.15
CA SER A 118 4.30 7.22 -17.72
C SER A 118 4.39 7.08 -19.24
N ALA A 119 4.03 5.89 -19.73
CA ALA A 119 3.86 5.63 -21.15
C ALA A 119 2.69 6.42 -21.76
N ALA A 120 1.70 6.81 -20.95
CA ALA A 120 0.60 7.66 -21.39
C ALA A 120 1.03 9.10 -21.70
N ASP A 121 2.16 9.55 -21.15
CA ASP A 121 2.75 10.88 -21.39
C ASP A 121 3.85 10.82 -22.47
N ALA A 122 3.88 9.78 -23.30
CA ALA A 122 4.89 9.62 -24.35
C ALA A 122 4.54 10.43 -25.61
N SER A 123 5.56 10.99 -26.28
CA SER A 123 5.40 11.75 -27.53
C SER A 123 5.21 10.88 -28.77
N GLY A 124 5.50 9.57 -28.68
CA GLY A 124 5.35 8.64 -29.78
C GLY A 124 5.47 7.17 -29.37
N PRO A 125 5.21 6.23 -30.30
CA PRO A 125 5.13 4.80 -29.99
C PRO A 125 6.42 4.19 -29.45
N ALA A 126 7.58 4.62 -29.93
CA ALA A 126 8.88 4.12 -29.45
C ALA A 126 9.11 4.44 -27.97
N GLN A 127 8.86 5.69 -27.58
CA GLN A 127 8.95 6.13 -26.19
C GLN A 127 7.89 5.47 -25.30
N ALA A 128 6.66 5.30 -25.81
CA ALA A 128 5.63 4.57 -25.09
C ALA A 128 6.05 3.11 -24.83
N ALA A 129 6.61 2.45 -25.84
CA ALA A 129 7.12 1.08 -25.74
C ALA A 129 8.31 0.97 -24.77
N ALA A 130 9.25 1.92 -24.82
CA ALA A 130 10.37 1.97 -23.90
C ALA A 130 9.88 2.10 -22.44
N ARG A 131 9.02 3.08 -22.16
CA ARG A 131 8.49 3.32 -20.81
C ARG A 131 7.66 2.16 -20.29
N GLN A 132 6.75 1.62 -21.10
CA GLN A 132 5.91 0.48 -20.70
C GLN A 132 6.72 -0.82 -20.54
N GLY A 133 7.80 -0.99 -21.31
CA GLY A 133 8.69 -2.14 -21.22
C GLY A 133 9.37 -2.26 -19.85
N ILE A 134 9.63 -1.13 -19.19
CA ILE A 134 10.25 -1.11 -17.86
C ILE A 134 9.33 -1.73 -16.81
N ASP A 135 8.02 -1.53 -16.90
CA ASP A 135 7.05 -2.14 -15.99
C ASP A 135 7.14 -3.67 -16.04
N GLY A 136 7.19 -4.24 -17.25
CA GLY A 136 7.33 -5.67 -17.46
C GLY A 136 8.66 -6.22 -16.94
N ALA A 137 9.74 -5.48 -17.17
CA ALA A 137 11.07 -5.83 -16.69
C ALA A 137 11.13 -5.84 -15.14
N LEU A 138 10.66 -4.80 -14.47
CA LEU A 138 10.67 -4.70 -13.01
C LEU A 138 9.73 -5.72 -12.33
N ARG A 139 8.58 -6.02 -12.93
CA ARG A 139 7.71 -7.12 -12.46
C ARG A 139 8.43 -8.47 -12.58
N SER A 140 9.19 -8.68 -13.64
CA SER A 140 9.99 -9.90 -13.80
C SER A 140 11.11 -9.96 -12.76
N VAL A 141 11.81 -8.85 -12.53
CA VAL A 141 12.82 -8.74 -11.47
C VAL A 141 12.24 -9.11 -10.10
N ALA A 142 11.06 -8.60 -9.74
CA ALA A 142 10.39 -8.98 -8.47
C ALA A 142 10.18 -10.50 -8.33
N HIS A 143 9.88 -11.23 -9.41
CA HIS A 143 9.77 -12.69 -9.38
C HIS A 143 11.12 -13.40 -9.21
N GLU A 144 12.22 -12.76 -9.59
CA GLU A 144 13.58 -13.29 -9.48
C GLU A 144 14.24 -12.98 -8.13
N LEU A 145 13.75 -11.96 -7.42
CA LEU A 145 14.27 -11.55 -6.12
C LEU A 145 14.17 -12.67 -5.08
N ARG A 146 15.10 -12.63 -4.12
CA ARG A 146 15.23 -13.62 -3.04
C ARG A 146 15.31 -12.92 -1.69
N GLY A 147 15.27 -13.70 -0.61
CA GLY A 147 15.48 -13.17 0.74
C GLY A 147 14.36 -12.25 1.23
N GLY A 148 13.17 -12.33 0.63
CA GLY A 148 12.05 -11.43 0.95
C GLY A 148 12.26 -9.99 0.45
N ALA A 149 13.17 -9.77 -0.51
CA ALA A 149 13.28 -8.51 -1.21
C ALA A 149 12.09 -8.28 -2.15
N THR A 150 11.77 -7.03 -2.45
CA THR A 150 10.64 -6.62 -3.29
C THR A 150 11.07 -5.68 -4.40
N ALA A 151 10.41 -5.71 -5.55
CA ALA A 151 10.58 -4.71 -6.61
C ALA A 151 9.29 -3.94 -6.86
N ASN A 152 9.34 -2.61 -6.79
CA ASN A 152 8.21 -1.71 -7.03
C ASN A 152 8.62 -0.54 -7.92
N GLY A 153 7.66 0.28 -8.34
CA GLY A 153 7.93 1.46 -9.17
C GLY A 153 7.13 2.69 -8.78
N ILE A 154 7.71 3.84 -9.10
CA ILE A 154 7.11 5.16 -9.02
C ILE A 154 7.03 5.71 -10.45
N ILE A 155 5.83 6.05 -10.90
CA ILE A 155 5.57 6.52 -12.25
C ILE A 155 5.25 8.01 -12.19
N LEU A 156 6.19 8.83 -12.65
CA LEU A 156 6.06 10.28 -12.77
C LEU A 156 5.05 10.63 -13.90
N ARG A 157 4.04 11.43 -13.56
CA ARG A 157 3.04 11.98 -14.49
C ARG A 157 3.28 13.46 -14.75
N GLY A 158 3.01 13.90 -15.98
CA GLY A 158 3.05 15.31 -16.33
C GLY A 158 4.41 15.94 -16.07
N ASP A 159 4.45 16.99 -15.25
CA ASP A 159 5.66 17.71 -14.87
C ASP A 159 6.35 17.17 -13.61
N ALA A 160 5.84 16.07 -13.03
CA ALA A 160 6.39 15.52 -11.80
C ALA A 160 7.87 15.14 -11.94
N THR A 161 8.64 15.40 -10.89
CA THR A 161 10.09 15.19 -10.83
C THR A 161 10.47 14.07 -9.87
N THR A 162 11.72 13.60 -9.96
CA THR A 162 12.27 12.58 -9.05
C THR A 162 12.34 13.06 -7.60
N THR A 163 12.30 14.37 -7.36
CA THR A 163 12.45 15.02 -6.06
C THR A 163 11.17 15.69 -5.55
N ASP A 164 10.05 15.55 -6.25
CA ASP A 164 8.79 16.07 -5.75
C ASP A 164 8.42 15.42 -4.42
N PRO A 165 7.77 16.14 -3.49
CA PRO A 165 7.45 15.60 -2.17
C PRO A 165 6.66 14.28 -2.23
N THR A 166 5.74 14.13 -3.19
CA THR A 166 4.99 12.87 -3.39
C THR A 166 5.89 11.74 -3.89
N THR A 167 6.80 12.02 -4.82
CA THR A 167 7.79 11.05 -5.31
C THR A 167 8.67 10.56 -4.18
N LEU A 168 9.17 11.49 -3.35
CA LEU A 168 9.99 11.19 -2.19
C LEU A 168 9.21 10.42 -1.10
N GLY A 169 7.94 10.76 -0.89
CA GLY A 169 7.04 10.03 -0.01
C GLY A 169 6.86 8.56 -0.42
N ALA A 170 6.61 8.33 -1.71
CA ALA A 170 6.52 6.98 -2.28
C ALA A 170 7.85 6.22 -2.18
N LEU A 171 8.98 6.89 -2.44
CA LEU A 171 10.31 6.31 -2.30
C LEU A 171 10.57 5.87 -0.86
N ARG A 172 10.30 6.73 0.13
CA ARG A 172 10.47 6.42 1.56
C ARG A 172 9.60 5.23 1.98
N PHE A 173 8.34 5.17 1.52
CA PHE A 173 7.46 4.03 1.77
C PHE A 173 8.07 2.72 1.22
N PHE A 174 8.48 2.70 -0.04
CA PHE A 174 9.07 1.52 -0.67
C PHE A 174 10.43 1.13 -0.09
N LEU A 175 11.25 2.08 0.38
CA LEU A 175 12.52 1.79 1.06
C LEU A 175 12.34 1.18 2.45
N SER A 176 11.24 1.52 3.14
CA SER A 176 11.01 1.13 4.53
C SER A 176 10.50 -0.31 4.72
N GLY A 177 10.41 -0.76 5.99
CA GLY A 177 9.72 -1.98 6.36
C GLY A 177 8.20 -1.91 6.20
N ARG A 178 7.62 -0.72 5.98
CA ARG A 178 6.16 -0.51 5.83
C ARG A 178 5.59 -1.12 4.54
N SER A 179 6.42 -1.32 3.53
CA SER A 179 6.05 -1.88 2.23
C SER A 179 6.34 -3.39 2.10
N ALA A 180 6.58 -4.09 3.21
CA ALA A 180 7.08 -5.47 3.23
C ALA A 180 6.30 -6.49 2.38
N TYR A 181 5.01 -6.26 2.13
CA TYR A 181 4.15 -7.14 1.33
C TYR A 181 3.54 -6.46 0.09
N VAL A 182 4.08 -5.30 -0.28
CA VAL A 182 3.84 -4.62 -1.56
C VAL A 182 4.98 -4.99 -2.50
N ASP A 183 4.68 -5.77 -3.52
CA ASP A 183 5.68 -6.30 -4.43
C ASP A 183 5.13 -6.44 -5.86
N GLY A 184 5.96 -6.11 -6.83
CA GLY A 184 5.60 -5.97 -8.24
C GLY A 184 4.56 -4.88 -8.49
N GLN A 185 4.50 -3.83 -7.67
CA GLN A 185 3.49 -2.78 -7.77
C GLN A 185 4.06 -1.41 -8.15
N PHE A 186 3.19 -0.56 -8.70
CA PHE A 186 3.54 0.76 -9.18
C PHE A 186 2.54 1.78 -8.66
N VAL A 187 3.02 2.97 -8.32
CA VAL A 187 2.19 4.12 -7.97
C VAL A 187 2.46 5.24 -8.95
N GLU A 188 1.40 5.78 -9.56
CA GLU A 188 1.51 7.03 -10.33
C GLU A 188 1.52 8.22 -9.36
N VAL A 189 2.47 9.13 -9.59
CA VAL A 189 2.64 10.36 -8.81
C VAL A 189 2.54 11.56 -9.74
N ALA A 190 1.78 12.57 -9.31
CA ALA A 190 1.70 13.86 -9.97
C ALA A 190 2.23 14.96 -9.04
N SER A 191 2.67 16.07 -9.63
CA SER A 191 2.98 17.30 -8.90
C SER A 191 1.75 17.79 -8.17
N THR A 192 1.93 18.25 -6.94
CA THR A 192 0.86 18.81 -6.11
C THR A 192 1.05 20.32 -5.97
N PRO A 193 -0.03 21.12 -5.91
CA PRO A 193 0.09 22.57 -5.69
C PRO A 193 0.87 22.90 -4.41
N SER A 194 1.73 23.92 -4.47
CA SER A 194 2.50 24.40 -3.31
C SER A 194 1.58 24.71 -2.13
N GLY A 195 1.90 24.19 -0.94
CA GLY A 195 1.12 24.37 0.30
C GLY A 195 0.08 23.27 0.58
N SER A 196 -0.12 22.31 -0.33
CA SER A 196 -0.99 21.13 -0.09
C SER A 196 -0.30 19.99 0.66
N ILE A 197 1.03 20.07 0.80
CA ILE A 197 1.87 19.11 1.50
C ILE A 197 2.59 19.89 2.60
N THR A 198 2.50 19.40 3.85
CA THR A 198 3.42 19.82 4.90
C THR A 198 4.82 19.53 4.41
N ASP A 199 5.63 20.58 4.20
CA ASP A 199 6.92 20.53 3.55
C ASP A 199 7.72 19.31 4.05
N LEU A 200 7.76 18.25 3.24
CA LEU A 200 8.26 16.95 3.70
C LEU A 200 9.73 17.09 4.09
N ALA A 201 10.44 18.01 3.42
CA ALA A 201 11.79 18.45 3.75
C ALA A 201 11.87 19.14 5.14
N ALA A 202 10.87 19.92 5.55
CA ALA A 202 10.81 20.50 6.90
C ALA A 202 10.41 19.46 7.95
N ALA A 203 9.55 18.49 7.61
CA ALA A 203 9.21 17.37 8.47
C ALA A 203 10.39 16.39 8.65
N THR A 204 11.24 16.21 7.63
CA THR A 204 12.48 15.43 7.73
C THR A 204 13.62 16.20 8.37
N ALA A 205 13.77 17.52 8.11
CA ALA A 205 14.80 18.35 8.76
C ALA A 205 14.52 18.57 10.26
N ALA A 206 13.26 18.51 10.70
CA ALA A 206 12.89 18.54 12.12
C ALA A 206 13.14 17.21 12.85
N SER A 207 13.46 16.12 12.13
CA SER A 207 13.75 14.81 12.73
C SER A 207 15.22 14.63 13.17
N GLY A 208 15.80 15.70 13.72
CA GLY A 208 16.91 15.56 14.65
C GLY A 208 16.48 14.70 15.84
N GLU A 209 17.42 13.89 16.35
CA GLU A 209 17.27 12.90 17.43
C GLU A 209 16.06 13.15 18.37
N GLY A 210 15.04 12.28 18.31
CA GLY A 210 14.06 12.11 19.39
C GLY A 210 12.59 12.46 19.13
N VAL A 211 12.17 12.90 17.93
CA VAL A 211 10.74 13.07 17.60
C VAL A 211 10.23 11.85 16.81
N ALA A 212 9.13 11.24 17.26
CA ALA A 212 8.52 10.07 16.61
C ALA A 212 8.04 10.40 15.18
N ASP A 213 8.33 9.51 14.22
CA ASP A 213 7.85 9.53 12.82
C ASP A 213 6.32 9.40 12.78
N GLN A 214 5.61 10.51 12.99
CA GLN A 214 4.14 10.62 13.06
C GLN A 214 3.57 11.37 11.84
N PRO A 215 3.54 10.74 10.65
CA PRO A 215 3.13 11.41 9.41
C PRO A 215 1.64 11.81 9.37
N LEU A 216 0.84 11.38 10.34
CA LEU A 216 -0.60 11.67 10.46
C LEU A 216 -0.92 12.51 11.71
N ALA A 217 0.08 13.11 12.34
CA ALA A 217 -0.11 13.96 13.51
C ALA A 217 -1.18 15.04 13.25
N GLY A 218 -2.14 15.14 14.16
CA GLY A 218 -3.23 16.11 14.10
C GLY A 218 -4.38 15.75 13.16
N LYS A 219 -4.24 14.74 12.29
CA LYS A 219 -5.30 14.29 11.39
C LYS A 219 -6.38 13.52 12.16
N THR A 220 -7.64 13.63 11.74
CA THR A 220 -8.75 12.80 12.23
C THR A 220 -9.10 11.74 11.21
N ALA A 221 -9.10 10.48 11.62
CA ALA A 221 -9.39 9.34 10.76
C ALA A 221 -10.65 8.59 11.20
N VAL A 222 -11.53 8.28 10.26
CA VAL A 222 -12.64 7.34 10.43
C VAL A 222 -12.27 6.01 9.79
N VAL A 223 -12.41 4.90 10.52
CA VAL A 223 -12.19 3.54 10.01
C VAL A 223 -13.46 2.73 10.16
N THR A 224 -14.03 2.26 9.05
CA THR A 224 -15.21 1.38 9.08
C THR A 224 -14.83 -0.09 9.21
N GLY A 225 -15.67 -0.89 9.88
CA GLY A 225 -15.38 -2.30 10.15
C GLY A 225 -14.17 -2.47 11.09
N ALA A 226 -14.03 -1.56 12.05
CA ALA A 226 -12.83 -1.42 12.88
C ALA A 226 -12.82 -2.32 14.12
N ALA A 227 -13.87 -3.09 14.40
CA ALA A 227 -13.95 -3.86 15.64
C ALA A 227 -12.92 -5.01 15.72
N ARG A 228 -12.37 -5.47 14.59
CA ARG A 228 -11.42 -6.59 14.54
C ARG A 228 -10.63 -6.66 13.23
N GLY A 229 -9.68 -7.61 13.18
CA GLY A 229 -8.99 -7.99 11.95
C GLY A 229 -8.20 -6.84 11.32
N ILE A 230 -8.34 -6.67 10.01
CA ILE A 230 -7.64 -5.63 9.25
C ILE A 230 -8.08 -4.23 9.70
N GLY A 231 -9.37 -4.00 9.94
CA GLY A 231 -9.88 -2.70 10.38
C GLY A 231 -9.31 -2.26 11.73
N ALA A 232 -9.23 -3.19 12.70
CA ALA A 232 -8.58 -2.92 13.98
C ALA A 232 -7.09 -2.58 13.80
N LYS A 233 -6.38 -3.33 12.95
CA LYS A 233 -4.96 -3.06 12.68
C LYS A 233 -4.74 -1.72 11.95
N ILE A 234 -5.65 -1.32 11.05
CA ILE A 234 -5.65 0.01 10.43
C ILE A 234 -5.82 1.08 11.51
N ALA A 235 -6.79 0.94 12.41
CA ALA A 235 -6.98 1.89 13.51
C ALA A 235 -5.71 2.03 14.38
N GLU A 236 -5.07 0.91 14.73
CA GLU A 236 -3.83 0.90 15.50
C GLU A 236 -2.67 1.62 14.78
N VAL A 237 -2.49 1.35 13.48
CA VAL A 237 -1.40 1.96 12.69
C VAL A 237 -1.63 3.44 12.43
N LEU A 238 -2.86 3.87 12.15
CA LEU A 238 -3.18 5.28 11.99
C LEU A 238 -2.94 6.05 13.30
N ALA A 239 -3.32 5.48 14.45
CA ALA A 239 -3.05 6.07 15.76
C ALA A 239 -1.56 6.10 16.10
N ARG A 240 -0.82 5.02 15.80
CA ARG A 240 0.64 4.96 15.92
C ARG A 240 1.32 6.10 15.16
N ASP A 241 0.80 6.42 13.98
CA ASP A 241 1.31 7.47 13.10
C ASP A 241 0.78 8.87 13.47
N GLY A 242 0.02 9.01 14.57
CA GLY A 242 -0.39 10.30 15.15
C GLY A 242 -1.84 10.73 14.88
N ALA A 243 -2.65 9.92 14.19
CA ALA A 243 -4.04 10.25 13.89
C ALA A 243 -4.97 10.07 15.09
N ARG A 244 -5.99 10.92 15.20
CA ARG A 244 -7.14 10.75 16.10
C ARG A 244 -8.15 9.83 15.43
N VAL A 245 -8.40 8.64 15.99
CA VAL A 245 -9.21 7.61 15.33
C VAL A 245 -10.65 7.56 15.85
N VAL A 246 -11.61 7.57 14.93
CA VAL A 246 -13.01 7.17 15.12
C VAL A 246 -13.19 5.78 14.54
N ALA A 247 -13.31 4.79 15.42
CA ALA A 247 -13.56 3.40 15.03
C ALA A 247 -15.08 3.20 14.85
N VAL A 248 -15.48 2.78 13.65
CA VAL A 248 -16.89 2.57 13.27
C VAL A 248 -17.14 1.10 13.00
N ASP A 249 -18.19 0.54 13.60
CA ASP A 249 -18.67 -0.82 13.30
C ASP A 249 -20.15 -0.94 13.69
N VAL A 250 -20.77 -2.08 13.36
CA VAL A 250 -22.17 -2.34 13.69
C VAL A 250 -22.37 -2.46 15.20
N PRO A 251 -23.57 -2.14 15.75
CA PRO A 251 -23.84 -2.27 17.18
C PRO A 251 -23.55 -3.66 17.76
N ALA A 252 -23.77 -4.72 16.97
CA ALA A 252 -23.48 -6.10 17.37
C ALA A 252 -21.98 -6.38 17.65
N ALA A 253 -21.08 -5.54 17.15
CA ALA A 253 -19.64 -5.61 17.41
C ALA A 253 -19.17 -4.60 18.48
N GLY A 254 -20.11 -3.97 19.20
CA GLY A 254 -19.85 -2.82 20.07
C GLY A 254 -18.80 -3.05 21.16
N GLU A 255 -18.74 -4.24 21.75
CA GLU A 255 -17.73 -4.58 22.78
C GLU A 255 -16.31 -4.62 22.19
N GLN A 256 -16.13 -5.32 21.08
CA GLN A 256 -14.86 -5.40 20.36
C GLN A 256 -14.44 -4.01 19.83
N LEU A 257 -15.41 -3.24 19.34
CA LEU A 257 -15.19 -1.88 18.87
C LEU A 257 -14.70 -0.96 19.99
N ALA A 258 -15.33 -1.03 21.17
CA ALA A 258 -14.91 -0.26 22.34
C ALA A 258 -13.48 -0.64 22.78
N ALA A 259 -13.14 -1.94 22.76
CA ALA A 259 -11.79 -2.39 23.07
C ALA A 259 -10.74 -1.80 22.12
N VAL A 260 -11.00 -1.81 20.81
CA VAL A 260 -10.11 -1.20 19.80
C VAL A 260 -10.03 0.32 19.99
N ALA A 261 -11.16 1.00 20.17
CA ALA A 261 -11.15 2.45 20.38
C ALA A 261 -10.32 2.84 21.61
N ASN A 262 -10.45 2.09 22.71
CA ASN A 262 -9.68 2.32 23.93
C ASN A 262 -8.19 2.04 23.74
N SER A 263 -7.81 0.97 23.03
CA SER A 263 -6.40 0.62 22.83
C SER A 263 -5.64 1.65 22.00
N VAL A 264 -6.34 2.35 21.09
CA VAL A 264 -5.76 3.39 20.24
C VAL A 264 -5.97 4.81 20.77
N GLY A 265 -6.59 4.98 21.94
CA GLY A 265 -6.95 6.30 22.48
C GLY A 265 -7.95 7.07 21.61
N GLY A 266 -8.74 6.36 20.81
CA GLY A 266 -9.74 6.91 19.90
C GLY A 266 -11.15 6.94 20.48
N THR A 267 -12.15 6.98 19.59
CA THR A 267 -13.57 6.90 19.98
C THR A 267 -14.31 5.85 19.17
N ALA A 268 -15.25 5.15 19.80
CA ALA A 268 -16.11 4.17 19.14
C ALA A 268 -17.42 4.83 18.69
N LEU A 269 -17.89 4.50 17.48
CA LEU A 269 -19.18 4.89 16.96
C LEU A 269 -19.89 3.68 16.35
N GLN A 270 -20.99 3.26 16.97
CA GLN A 270 -21.78 2.10 16.53
C GLN A 270 -22.82 2.52 15.49
N VAL A 271 -22.58 2.16 14.22
CA VAL A 271 -23.39 2.54 13.05
C VAL A 271 -23.38 1.39 12.05
N ASP A 272 -24.56 1.04 11.54
CA ASP A 272 -24.64 0.26 10.30
C ASP A 272 -24.34 1.20 9.12
N ILE A 273 -23.22 0.97 8.44
CA ILE A 273 -22.79 1.80 7.30
C ILE A 273 -23.75 1.75 6.10
N THR A 274 -24.67 0.79 6.07
CA THR A 274 -25.71 0.72 5.03
C THR A 274 -26.91 1.62 5.34
N ALA A 275 -27.04 2.13 6.57
CA ALA A 275 -28.11 3.05 6.93
C ALA A 275 -27.99 4.37 6.15
N ALA A 276 -29.14 4.99 5.82
CA ALA A 276 -29.17 6.23 5.06
C ALA A 276 -28.54 7.43 5.78
N ASP A 277 -28.53 7.41 7.12
CA ASP A 277 -27.98 8.45 8.00
C ASP A 277 -26.54 8.18 8.46
N ALA A 278 -25.89 7.12 7.95
CA ALA A 278 -24.58 6.69 8.43
C ALA A 278 -23.51 7.79 8.32
N ALA A 279 -23.39 8.43 7.15
CA ALA A 279 -22.43 9.51 6.95
C ALA A 279 -22.76 10.75 7.80
N VAL A 280 -24.03 11.15 7.91
CA VAL A 280 -24.45 12.24 8.80
C VAL A 280 -24.00 11.97 10.24
N ARG A 281 -24.23 10.75 10.76
CA ARG A 281 -23.85 10.39 12.13
C ARG A 281 -22.34 10.40 12.34
N ILE A 282 -21.57 9.95 11.34
CA ILE A 282 -20.10 9.99 11.37
C ILE A 282 -19.61 11.44 11.38
N LEU A 283 -20.10 12.28 10.46
CA LEU A 283 -19.73 13.69 10.35
C LEU A 283 -20.06 14.45 11.64
N ASP A 284 -21.24 14.21 12.22
CA ASP A 284 -21.64 14.85 13.47
C ASP A 284 -20.77 14.42 14.65
N HIS A 285 -20.40 13.15 14.72
CA HIS A 285 -19.50 12.65 15.76
C HIS A 285 -18.11 13.30 15.64
N VAL A 286 -17.54 13.31 14.42
CA VAL A 286 -16.24 13.93 14.15
C VAL A 286 -16.27 15.42 14.44
N ARG A 287 -17.27 16.16 13.95
CA ARG A 287 -17.43 17.59 14.18
C ARG A 287 -17.45 17.92 15.67
N ARG A 288 -18.20 17.17 16.48
CA ARG A 288 -18.33 17.41 17.94
C ARG A 288 -17.07 17.07 18.73
N ARG A 289 -16.27 16.09 18.28
CA ARG A 289 -15.07 15.65 19.02
C ARG A 289 -13.78 16.29 18.54
N PHE A 290 -13.66 16.51 17.24
CA PHE A 290 -12.39 16.78 16.58
C PHE A 290 -12.42 17.93 15.57
N GLY A 291 -13.62 18.40 15.18
CA GLY A 291 -13.83 19.55 14.30
C GLY A 291 -13.76 19.22 12.81
N THR A 292 -12.74 18.47 12.39
CA THR A 292 -12.45 18.17 10.97
C THR A 292 -12.27 16.67 10.76
N LEU A 293 -12.70 16.18 9.59
CA LEU A 293 -12.49 14.83 9.09
C LEU A 293 -11.43 14.87 7.98
N ASP A 294 -10.26 14.29 8.23
CA ASP A 294 -9.15 14.28 7.27
C ASP A 294 -9.06 12.97 6.50
N ILE A 295 -9.33 11.84 7.15
CA ILE A 295 -9.11 10.51 6.58
C ILE A 295 -10.38 9.67 6.72
N VAL A 296 -10.81 9.04 5.63
CA VAL A 296 -11.88 8.05 5.61
C VAL A 296 -11.33 6.75 5.07
N VAL A 297 -11.38 5.68 5.89
CA VAL A 297 -11.01 4.34 5.47
C VAL A 297 -12.25 3.45 5.36
N HIS A 298 -12.62 3.12 4.12
CA HIS A 298 -13.69 2.17 3.82
C HIS A 298 -13.19 0.73 3.87
N ASN A 299 -13.01 0.20 5.09
CA ASN A 299 -12.57 -1.16 5.32
C ASN A 299 -13.72 -2.16 5.51
N ALA A 300 -14.88 -1.72 6.00
CA ALA A 300 -16.03 -2.59 6.20
C ALA A 300 -16.38 -3.38 4.92
N GLY A 301 -16.59 -4.67 5.08
CA GLY A 301 -16.96 -5.55 3.98
C GLY A 301 -17.35 -6.94 4.44
N ILE A 302 -18.21 -7.59 3.67
CA ILE A 302 -18.68 -8.95 3.90
C ILE A 302 -18.50 -9.82 2.67
N THR A 303 -18.44 -11.13 2.91
CA THR A 303 -18.50 -12.18 1.90
C THR A 303 -19.74 -13.05 2.12
N ARG A 304 -20.36 -13.49 1.03
CA ARG A 304 -21.49 -14.45 1.01
C ARG A 304 -21.29 -15.38 -0.16
N ASP A 305 -20.29 -16.23 -0.02
CA ASP A 305 -19.76 -17.03 -1.13
C ASP A 305 -20.77 -18.11 -1.54
N LYS A 306 -21.07 -18.14 -2.83
CA LYS A 306 -21.94 -19.12 -3.48
C LYS A 306 -21.68 -19.12 -4.97
N LEU A 307 -21.75 -20.29 -5.61
CA LEU A 307 -21.75 -20.36 -7.07
C LEU A 307 -22.94 -19.56 -7.60
N LEU A 308 -22.75 -18.81 -8.70
CA LEU A 308 -23.79 -17.94 -9.25
C LEU A 308 -25.09 -18.69 -9.55
N ALA A 309 -25.00 -19.93 -10.07
CA ALA A 309 -26.15 -20.80 -10.31
C ALA A 309 -26.99 -21.12 -9.06
N ASN A 310 -26.43 -20.93 -7.86
CA ASN A 310 -27.08 -21.18 -6.58
C ASN A 310 -27.17 -19.90 -5.72
N MET A 311 -26.92 -18.73 -6.30
CA MET A 311 -26.94 -17.44 -5.60
C MET A 311 -28.39 -17.00 -5.40
N ASP A 312 -28.72 -16.54 -4.20
CA ASP A 312 -30.00 -15.90 -3.91
C ASP A 312 -29.83 -14.38 -3.81
N ALA A 313 -30.97 -13.66 -3.93
CA ALA A 313 -31.00 -12.20 -3.89
C ALA A 313 -30.40 -11.64 -2.59
N SER A 314 -30.73 -12.22 -1.43
CA SER A 314 -30.25 -11.72 -0.13
C SER A 314 -28.71 -11.75 -0.01
N ARG A 315 -28.06 -12.80 -0.53
CA ARG A 315 -26.59 -12.92 -0.56
C ARG A 315 -25.96 -11.96 -1.56
N TRP A 316 -26.62 -11.71 -2.69
CA TRP A 316 -26.14 -10.73 -3.67
C TRP A 316 -26.26 -9.31 -3.13
N GLU A 317 -27.48 -8.91 -2.76
CA GLU A 317 -27.83 -7.56 -2.34
C GLU A 317 -27.07 -7.12 -1.09
N SER A 318 -26.95 -7.98 -0.07
CA SER A 318 -26.20 -7.63 1.15
C SER A 318 -24.73 -7.33 0.88
N VAL A 319 -24.08 -8.10 -0.01
CA VAL A 319 -22.68 -7.88 -0.38
C VAL A 319 -22.53 -6.56 -1.14
N ILE A 320 -23.42 -6.26 -2.09
CA ILE A 320 -23.39 -4.99 -2.83
C ILE A 320 -23.68 -3.80 -1.89
N ALA A 321 -24.68 -3.94 -1.02
CA ALA A 321 -25.11 -2.90 -0.08
C ALA A 321 -23.97 -2.49 0.86
N VAL A 322 -23.27 -3.47 1.45
CA VAL A 322 -22.19 -3.22 2.41
C VAL A 322 -20.89 -2.81 1.72
N ASN A 323 -20.50 -3.48 0.64
CA ASN A 323 -19.14 -3.34 0.12
C ASN A 323 -18.95 -2.18 -0.86
N ILE A 324 -20.02 -1.65 -1.47
CA ILE A 324 -19.89 -0.57 -2.47
C ILE A 324 -21.00 0.47 -2.39
N ALA A 325 -22.29 0.08 -2.26
CA ALA A 325 -23.37 1.07 -2.27
C ALA A 325 -23.33 2.00 -1.06
N SER A 326 -22.95 1.48 0.11
CA SER A 326 -22.69 2.27 1.32
C SER A 326 -21.59 3.32 1.11
N GLN A 327 -20.48 2.94 0.47
CA GLN A 327 -19.33 3.83 0.23
C GLN A 327 -19.71 4.99 -0.67
N LEU A 328 -20.42 4.72 -1.77
CA LEU A 328 -20.91 5.76 -2.69
C LEU A 328 -21.80 6.78 -1.97
N ARG A 329 -22.81 6.31 -1.22
CA ARG A 329 -23.71 7.19 -0.46
C ARG A 329 -22.98 8.01 0.60
N MET A 330 -22.04 7.38 1.31
CA MET A 330 -21.27 8.08 2.33
C MET A 330 -20.32 9.10 1.73
N ASN A 331 -19.64 8.77 0.63
CA ASN A 331 -18.71 9.68 -0.05
C ASN A 331 -19.41 10.94 -0.54
N GLU A 332 -20.59 10.83 -1.15
CA GLU A 332 -21.39 11.99 -1.59
C GLU A 332 -21.61 12.98 -0.43
N GLN A 333 -22.00 12.47 0.74
CA GLN A 333 -22.23 13.32 1.91
C GLN A 333 -20.94 13.83 2.56
N PHE A 334 -19.86 13.04 2.58
CA PHE A 334 -18.57 13.46 3.10
C PHE A 334 -17.99 14.60 2.27
N ILE A 335 -17.97 14.45 0.95
CA ILE A 335 -17.40 15.45 0.02
C ILE A 335 -18.17 16.77 0.07
N ALA A 336 -19.50 16.70 0.19
CA ALA A 336 -20.35 17.88 0.30
C ALA A 336 -20.26 18.58 1.68
N SER A 337 -19.65 17.94 2.68
CA SER A 337 -19.61 18.46 4.04
C SER A 337 -18.44 19.42 4.26
N PRO A 338 -18.64 20.57 4.91
CA PRO A 338 -17.55 21.45 5.33
C PRO A 338 -16.69 20.85 6.45
N VAL A 339 -17.10 19.72 7.04
CA VAL A 339 -16.30 18.97 8.03
C VAL A 339 -15.18 18.19 7.33
N PHE A 340 -15.35 17.81 6.06
CA PHE A 340 -14.33 17.07 5.33
C PHE A 340 -13.23 18.00 4.84
N SER A 341 -12.00 17.66 5.18
CA SER A 341 -10.81 18.48 4.93
C SER A 341 -10.58 18.77 3.45
N GLU A 342 -10.12 19.97 3.12
CA GLU A 342 -9.66 20.35 1.77
C GLU A 342 -8.40 19.58 1.34
N THR A 343 -7.73 18.91 2.29
CA THR A 343 -6.64 17.94 2.05
C THR A 343 -7.05 16.53 2.43
N GLY A 344 -8.35 16.23 2.36
CA GLY A 344 -8.91 14.95 2.76
C GLY A 344 -8.40 13.75 1.96
N ARG A 345 -8.39 12.58 2.59
CA ARG A 345 -7.94 11.30 2.03
C ARG A 345 -9.04 10.26 2.17
N ILE A 346 -9.39 9.61 1.08
CA ILE A 346 -10.30 8.45 1.10
C ILE A 346 -9.51 7.22 0.65
N VAL A 347 -9.42 6.21 1.52
CA VAL A 347 -8.76 4.94 1.19
C VAL A 347 -9.75 3.79 1.32
N SER A 348 -10.03 3.11 0.21
CA SER A 348 -10.99 2.01 0.18
C SER A 348 -10.31 0.64 0.11
N LEU A 349 -10.95 -0.39 0.66
CA LEU A 349 -10.44 -1.75 0.59
C LEU A 349 -11.10 -2.47 -0.59
N ALA A 350 -10.35 -2.63 -1.68
CA ALA A 350 -10.69 -3.48 -2.83
C ALA A 350 -10.34 -4.95 -2.52
N SER A 351 -9.99 -5.73 -3.54
CA SER A 351 -9.49 -7.10 -3.39
C SER A 351 -8.84 -7.58 -4.69
N THR A 352 -7.86 -8.48 -4.58
CA THR A 352 -7.38 -9.26 -5.74
C THR A 352 -8.50 -10.04 -6.44
N SER A 353 -9.54 -10.48 -5.72
CA SER A 353 -10.74 -11.09 -6.33
C SER A 353 -11.56 -10.10 -7.16
N GLY A 354 -11.48 -8.80 -6.88
CA GLY A 354 -12.10 -7.77 -7.72
C GLY A 354 -11.33 -7.51 -9.01
N ILE A 355 -10.06 -7.91 -9.07
CA ILE A 355 -9.20 -7.76 -10.24
C ILE A 355 -9.30 -9.00 -11.13
N ALA A 356 -9.12 -10.19 -10.56
CA ALA A 356 -9.00 -11.44 -11.31
C ALA A 356 -10.25 -12.34 -11.26
N GLY A 357 -11.25 -11.98 -10.43
CA GLY A 357 -12.35 -12.88 -10.10
C GLY A 357 -11.94 -13.99 -9.12
N ASN A 358 -12.93 -14.71 -8.61
CA ASN A 358 -12.71 -15.92 -7.81
C ASN A 358 -13.94 -16.83 -7.82
N ARG A 359 -13.74 -18.15 -7.79
CA ARG A 359 -14.84 -19.13 -7.85
C ARG A 359 -15.75 -18.98 -6.64
N GLY A 360 -17.05 -18.83 -6.88
CA GLY A 360 -18.05 -18.68 -5.82
C GLY A 360 -18.15 -17.27 -5.24
N GLN A 361 -17.47 -16.28 -5.83
CA GLN A 361 -17.42 -14.91 -5.34
C GLN A 361 -17.89 -13.90 -6.39
N SER A 362 -18.87 -14.24 -7.24
CA SER A 362 -19.36 -13.32 -8.27
C SER A 362 -19.91 -11.99 -7.69
N ASN A 363 -20.68 -12.07 -6.60
CA ASN A 363 -21.16 -10.89 -5.84
C ASN A 363 -19.99 -10.09 -5.23
N TYR A 364 -19.05 -10.78 -4.57
CA TYR A 364 -17.93 -10.13 -3.89
C TYR A 364 -16.95 -9.50 -4.89
N ALA A 365 -16.56 -10.22 -5.94
CA ALA A 365 -15.74 -9.72 -7.03
C ALA A 365 -16.41 -8.51 -7.71
N ALA A 366 -17.71 -8.57 -8.00
CA ALA A 366 -18.45 -7.42 -8.53
C ALA A 366 -18.37 -6.21 -7.59
N SER A 367 -18.56 -6.41 -6.28
CA SER A 367 -18.46 -5.31 -5.31
C SER A 367 -17.07 -4.69 -5.23
N LYS A 368 -16.00 -5.51 -5.23
CA LYS A 368 -14.61 -5.04 -5.11
C LYS A 368 -14.07 -4.47 -6.42
N ALA A 369 -14.54 -4.94 -7.57
CA ALA A 369 -14.34 -4.28 -8.86
C ALA A 369 -15.08 -2.92 -8.90
N GLY A 370 -16.29 -2.87 -8.33
CA GLY A 370 -17.04 -1.62 -8.14
C GLY A 370 -16.27 -0.57 -7.32
N VAL A 371 -15.58 -1.00 -6.25
CA VAL A 371 -14.68 -0.11 -5.49
C VAL A 371 -13.56 0.45 -6.38
N ILE A 372 -12.94 -0.38 -7.22
CA ILE A 372 -11.90 0.07 -8.17
C ILE A 372 -12.45 1.10 -9.14
N GLY A 373 -13.65 0.87 -9.68
CA GLY A 373 -14.34 1.80 -10.55
C GLY A 373 -14.67 3.14 -9.87
N MET A 374 -15.21 3.09 -8.65
CA MET A 374 -15.50 4.27 -7.83
C MET A 374 -14.24 5.11 -7.58
N VAL A 375 -13.15 4.48 -7.15
CA VAL A 375 -11.87 5.18 -6.90
C VAL A 375 -11.37 5.89 -8.15
N ARG A 376 -11.38 5.23 -9.31
CA ARG A 376 -10.93 5.83 -10.58
C ARG A 376 -11.84 6.98 -11.03
N ALA A 377 -13.15 6.82 -10.92
CA ALA A 377 -14.11 7.83 -11.35
C ALA A 377 -14.06 9.08 -10.44
N GLN A 378 -14.09 8.88 -9.12
CA GLN A 378 -14.12 9.96 -8.15
C GLN A 378 -12.77 10.69 -8.03
N ALA A 379 -11.66 10.05 -8.42
CA ALA A 379 -10.37 10.72 -8.51
C ALA A 379 -10.39 11.94 -9.45
N ALA A 380 -11.22 11.93 -10.50
CA ALA A 380 -11.37 13.07 -11.40
C ALA A 380 -11.95 14.30 -10.68
N GLU A 381 -12.87 14.11 -9.73
CA GLU A 381 -13.45 15.19 -8.91
C GLU A 381 -12.43 15.81 -7.95
N PHE A 382 -11.39 15.06 -7.60
CA PHE A 382 -10.30 15.51 -6.72
C PHE A 382 -9.10 16.04 -7.50
N GLY A 383 -9.09 15.94 -8.83
CA GLY A 383 -8.00 16.42 -9.69
C GLY A 383 -7.71 17.91 -9.47
N GLY A 384 -6.45 18.25 -9.22
CA GLY A 384 -6.02 19.63 -8.95
C GLY A 384 -6.41 20.18 -7.57
N THR A 385 -7.12 19.39 -6.75
CA THR A 385 -7.36 19.71 -5.33
C THR A 385 -6.24 19.16 -4.45
N GLY A 386 -6.25 19.49 -3.16
CA GLY A 386 -5.40 18.84 -2.17
C GLY A 386 -5.92 17.47 -1.70
N ARG A 387 -7.07 16.98 -2.22
CA ARG A 387 -7.72 15.73 -1.83
C ARG A 387 -7.25 14.55 -2.69
N SER A 388 -7.36 13.33 -2.17
CA SER A 388 -7.16 12.13 -2.97
C SER A 388 -8.06 10.98 -2.55
N ILE A 389 -8.34 10.09 -3.51
CA ILE A 389 -9.03 8.83 -3.28
C ILE A 389 -8.22 7.69 -3.89
N ASN A 390 -7.95 6.66 -3.11
CA ASN A 390 -7.18 5.49 -3.52
C ASN A 390 -7.81 4.21 -2.96
N ALA A 391 -7.35 3.06 -3.44
CA ALA A 391 -7.69 1.77 -2.85
C ALA A 391 -6.46 0.91 -2.59
N VAL A 392 -6.59 0.05 -1.58
CA VAL A 392 -5.71 -1.09 -1.37
C VAL A 392 -6.44 -2.35 -1.78
N ALA A 393 -5.78 -3.23 -2.54
CA ALA A 393 -6.32 -4.53 -2.96
C ALA A 393 -5.53 -5.67 -2.29
N PRO A 394 -5.94 -6.13 -1.10
CA PRO A 394 -5.25 -7.21 -0.42
C PRO A 394 -5.26 -8.53 -1.22
N GLY A 395 -4.15 -9.25 -1.14
CA GLY A 395 -4.04 -10.64 -1.54
C GLY A 395 -4.43 -11.59 -0.40
N PHE A 396 -3.67 -12.68 -0.26
CA PHE A 396 -3.83 -13.59 0.87
C PHE A 396 -3.22 -12.97 2.14
N ILE A 397 -4.07 -12.65 3.12
CA ILE A 397 -3.68 -12.08 4.42
C ILE A 397 -4.09 -13.04 5.55
N GLU A 398 -3.20 -13.28 6.49
CA GLU A 398 -3.44 -14.11 7.68
C GLU A 398 -4.44 -13.40 8.61
N THR A 399 -5.66 -13.92 8.68
CA THR A 399 -6.76 -13.39 9.49
C THR A 399 -7.59 -14.54 10.06
N ASP A 400 -8.51 -14.23 10.98
CA ASP A 400 -9.48 -15.23 11.46
C ASP A 400 -10.41 -15.74 10.35
N MET A 401 -10.58 -14.97 9.27
CA MET A 401 -11.36 -15.38 8.10
C MET A 401 -10.60 -16.43 7.28
N THR A 402 -9.32 -16.18 6.97
CA THR A 402 -8.50 -17.15 6.21
C THR A 402 -8.15 -18.39 7.03
N ALA A 403 -8.18 -18.30 8.37
CA ALA A 403 -8.05 -19.44 9.26
C ALA A 403 -9.13 -20.51 9.04
N LYS A 404 -10.30 -20.17 8.48
CA LYS A 404 -11.40 -21.10 8.18
C LYS A 404 -11.24 -21.85 6.86
N ILE A 405 -10.28 -21.46 6.02
CA ILE A 405 -10.00 -22.14 4.74
C ILE A 405 -9.40 -23.52 5.04
N PRO A 406 -9.80 -24.59 4.31
CA PRO A 406 -9.23 -25.93 4.47
C PRO A 406 -7.69 -25.91 4.45
N PRO A 407 -7.00 -26.65 5.35
CA PRO A 407 -5.56 -26.50 5.57
C PRO A 407 -4.70 -26.60 4.30
N LEU A 408 -4.98 -27.59 3.44
CA LEU A 408 -4.21 -27.79 2.19
C LEU A 408 -4.40 -26.62 1.22
N THR A 409 -5.66 -26.23 0.95
CA THR A 409 -5.98 -25.08 0.09
C THR A 409 -5.36 -23.79 0.63
N ARG A 410 -5.38 -23.60 1.96
CA ARG A 410 -4.77 -22.45 2.62
C ARG A 410 -3.26 -22.42 2.43
N GLN A 411 -2.57 -23.55 2.60
CA GLN A 411 -1.13 -23.65 2.40
C GLN A 411 -0.73 -23.40 0.94
N VAL A 412 -1.49 -23.93 -0.02
CA VAL A 412 -1.24 -23.64 -1.44
C VAL A 412 -1.39 -22.13 -1.71
N ALA A 413 -2.53 -21.54 -1.33
CA ALA A 413 -2.78 -20.11 -1.54
C ALA A 413 -1.71 -19.21 -0.91
N ARG A 414 -1.21 -19.59 0.27
CA ARG A 414 -0.13 -18.91 1.00
C ARG A 414 1.20 -18.88 0.23
N ARG A 415 1.46 -19.84 -0.66
CA ARG A 415 2.76 -19.98 -1.36
C ARG A 415 2.75 -19.51 -2.82
N LEU A 416 1.60 -19.07 -3.36
CA LEU A 416 1.47 -18.64 -4.76
C LEU A 416 2.01 -17.22 -5.06
N SER A 417 2.57 -16.54 -4.07
CA SER A 417 3.18 -15.21 -4.19
C SER A 417 4.71 -15.31 -4.27
N SER A 418 5.38 -14.32 -4.86
CA SER A 418 6.86 -14.26 -4.91
C SER A 418 7.50 -14.31 -3.53
N LEU A 419 6.84 -13.73 -2.53
CA LEU A 419 7.29 -13.76 -1.13
C LEU A 419 7.01 -15.10 -0.43
N GLN A 420 6.32 -16.03 -1.09
CA GLN A 420 6.03 -17.39 -0.66
C GLN A 420 5.45 -17.49 0.76
N GLN A 421 4.70 -16.49 1.21
CA GLN A 421 4.03 -16.47 2.50
C GLN A 421 2.76 -15.62 2.43
N GLY A 422 1.91 -15.72 3.44
CA GLY A 422 0.74 -14.85 3.59
C GLY A 422 1.15 -13.52 4.19
N GLY A 423 0.48 -12.45 3.78
CA GLY A 423 0.67 -11.13 4.38
C GLY A 423 0.03 -11.07 5.76
N LEU A 424 0.35 -10.02 6.50
CA LEU A 424 -0.25 -9.70 7.79
C LEU A 424 -1.17 -8.49 7.68
N PRO A 425 -2.15 -8.34 8.60
CA PRO A 425 -2.98 -7.14 8.65
C PRO A 425 -2.19 -5.83 8.71
N VAL A 426 -1.00 -5.84 9.31
CA VAL A 426 -0.12 -4.65 9.40
C VAL A 426 0.39 -4.23 8.02
N ASP A 427 0.62 -5.18 7.10
CA ASP A 427 1.10 -4.86 5.75
C ASP A 427 0.04 -4.06 4.97
N VAL A 428 -1.25 -4.39 5.17
CA VAL A 428 -2.38 -3.62 4.60
C VAL A 428 -2.49 -2.27 5.29
N ALA A 429 -2.40 -2.24 6.62
CA ALA A 429 -2.55 -1.05 7.43
C ALA A 429 -1.47 0.01 7.15
N ASP A 430 -0.21 -0.39 7.04
CA ASP A 430 0.90 0.49 6.69
C ASP A 430 0.72 1.09 5.28
N THR A 431 0.20 0.32 4.33
CA THR A 431 -0.12 0.81 2.98
C THR A 431 -1.29 1.81 3.00
N VAL A 432 -2.32 1.55 3.81
CA VAL A 432 -3.44 2.49 4.03
C VAL A 432 -2.94 3.79 4.67
N ALA A 433 -2.05 3.70 5.66
CA ALA A 433 -1.47 4.86 6.33
C ALA A 433 -0.63 5.71 5.39
N PHE A 434 0.19 5.07 4.54
CA PHE A 434 0.93 5.76 3.48
C PHE A 434 -0.02 6.55 2.54
N LEU A 435 -1.04 5.88 1.98
CA LEU A 435 -2.01 6.52 1.08
C LEU A 435 -2.88 7.58 1.78
N SER A 436 -2.93 7.58 3.11
CA SER A 436 -3.64 8.57 3.93
C SER A 436 -2.75 9.74 4.37
N SER A 437 -1.46 9.74 4.02
CA SER A 437 -0.51 10.77 4.44
C SER A 437 -0.46 11.95 3.49
N ASP A 438 0.09 13.07 3.96
CA ASP A 438 0.37 14.23 3.09
C ASP A 438 1.47 13.90 2.06
N ALA A 439 2.36 12.97 2.38
CA ALA A 439 3.39 12.46 1.47
C ALA A 439 2.82 11.68 0.27
N ALA A 440 1.54 11.30 0.30
CA ALA A 440 0.83 10.66 -0.80
C ALA A 440 -0.19 11.58 -1.48
N ALA A 441 -0.12 12.91 -1.26
CA ALA A 441 -1.09 13.86 -1.81
C ALA A 441 -1.20 13.81 -3.34
N GLY A 442 -0.07 13.59 -4.04
CA GLY A 442 -0.04 13.47 -5.50
C GLY A 442 -0.38 12.07 -6.03
N ILE A 443 -0.82 11.15 -5.16
CA ILE A 443 -1.28 9.81 -5.53
C ILE A 443 -2.80 9.83 -5.47
N ASN A 444 -3.46 9.75 -6.62
CA ASN A 444 -4.92 9.81 -6.73
C ASN A 444 -5.43 8.81 -7.77
N GLY A 445 -6.56 8.16 -7.49
CA GLY A 445 -7.18 7.15 -8.35
C GLY A 445 -6.44 5.82 -8.42
N GLN A 446 -5.45 5.60 -7.55
CA GLN A 446 -4.60 4.41 -7.59
C GLN A 446 -5.23 3.23 -6.84
N VAL A 447 -4.94 2.02 -7.34
CA VAL A 447 -5.30 0.77 -6.68
C VAL A 447 -4.04 -0.05 -6.44
N LEU A 448 -3.56 -0.06 -5.22
CA LEU A 448 -2.29 -0.70 -4.86
C LEU A 448 -2.53 -2.09 -4.27
N ARG A 449 -1.94 -3.14 -4.86
CA ARG A 449 -2.09 -4.50 -4.34
C ARG A 449 -1.11 -4.77 -3.20
N VAL A 450 -1.62 -5.22 -2.06
CA VAL A 450 -0.82 -5.72 -0.93
C VAL A 450 -0.89 -7.24 -0.96
N CYS A 451 -0.03 -7.86 -1.77
CA CYS A 451 -0.19 -9.25 -2.18
C CYS A 451 1.11 -10.07 -2.30
N GLY A 452 2.28 -9.50 -1.99
CA GLY A 452 3.57 -10.16 -2.16
C GLY A 452 3.84 -10.66 -3.58
N GLN A 453 3.31 -9.94 -4.57
CA GLN A 453 3.33 -10.31 -5.99
C GLN A 453 2.68 -11.68 -6.28
N ASN A 454 1.44 -11.86 -5.82
CA ASN A 454 0.62 -13.02 -6.20
C ASN A 454 0.43 -13.10 -7.73
N LEU A 455 0.62 -14.28 -8.31
CA LEU A 455 0.46 -14.57 -9.74
C LEU A 455 -0.93 -14.24 -10.30
N VAL A 456 -1.95 -14.24 -9.45
CA VAL A 456 -3.32 -13.89 -9.84
C VAL A 456 -3.42 -12.39 -10.16
N GLY A 457 -3.91 -12.02 -11.34
CA GLY A 457 -4.01 -10.63 -11.82
C GLY A 457 -4.78 -10.49 -13.14
N ALA A 458 -4.84 -9.26 -13.65
CA ALA A 458 -5.42 -8.88 -14.94
C ALA A 458 -4.61 -7.74 -15.55
#